data_AF-A0A4S5BFF3-F1
#
_entry.id   AF-A0A4S5BFF3-F1
#
_cell.length_a   1.000
_cell.length_b   1.000
_cell.length_c   1.000
_cell.angle_alpha   90.00
_cell.angle_beta   90.00
_cell.angle_gamma   90.00
#
_symmetry.space_group_name_H-M   'P 1'
#
loop_
_entity.id
_entity.type
_entity.pdbx_description
1 polymer ?
#
loop_
_entity_poly.entity_id
_entity_poly.type
_entity_poly.pdbx_seq_one_letter_code
_entity_poly.pdbx_strand_id
1 'polypeptide(L)' 'MQQQYLLNTKKRKSKAHFWNGKDTVCKMWSTGGMNQRRDGYVILAEHHGKEICNMCRINAGKPNE' A
#
# COMPACT_ATOMS: atom_id res chain seq x y z
N MET A 1 5.30 -16.65 1.36
CA MET A 1 5.09 -15.34 2.00
C MET A 1 3.72 -14.84 1.59
N GLN A 2 2.84 -14.51 2.54
CA GLN A 2 1.52 -13.95 2.20
C GLN A 2 1.67 -12.46 1.88
N GLN A 3 0.95 -12.00 0.85
CA GLN A 3 0.97 -10.60 0.44
C GLN A 3 0.26 -9.73 1.49
N GLN A 4 0.89 -8.63 1.91
CA GLN A 4 0.29 -7.65 2.82
C GLN A 4 -0.10 -6.37 2.07
N TYR A 5 -1.05 -5.63 2.65
CA TYR A 5 -1.64 -4.43 2.07
C TYR A 5 -1.69 -3.30 3.08
N LEU A 6 -1.14 -2.14 2.71
CA LEU A 6 -1.33 -0.89 3.43
C LEU A 6 -2.59 -0.18 2.92
N LEU A 7 -3.51 0.11 3.83
CA LEU A 7 -4.82 0.69 3.54
C LEU A 7 -5.09 1.87 4.45
N ASN A 8 -5.73 2.93 3.93
CA ASN A 8 -6.29 3.97 4.79
C ASN A 8 -7.78 3.68 5.05
N THR A 9 -8.12 3.22 6.26
CA THR A 9 -9.48 2.85 6.67
C THR A 9 -10.41 4.04 6.84
N LYS A 10 -9.86 5.20 7.23
CA LYS A 10 -10.64 6.44 7.37
C LYS A 10 -11.05 7.03 6.02
N LYS A 11 -10.32 6.74 4.94
CA LYS A 11 -10.61 7.26 3.59
C LYS A 11 -11.29 6.18 2.74
N ARG A 12 -12.61 6.33 2.53
CA ARG A 12 -13.41 5.40 1.71
C ARG A 12 -12.83 5.18 0.31
N LYS A 13 -12.42 6.25 -0.38
CA LYS A 13 -11.83 6.22 -1.74
C LYS A 13 -10.29 6.01 -1.77
N SER A 14 -9.67 5.56 -0.68
CA SER A 14 -8.24 5.22 -0.71
C SER A 14 -8.00 3.92 -1.48
N LYS A 15 -6.88 3.86 -2.17
CA LYS A 15 -6.40 2.65 -2.84
C LYS A 15 -5.59 1.79 -1.86
N ALA A 16 -5.54 0.50 -2.13
CA ALA A 16 -4.67 -0.46 -1.47
C ALA A 16 -3.25 -0.37 -2.03
N HIS A 17 -2.26 -0.43 -1.15
CA HIS A 17 -0.86 -0.47 -1.55
C HIS A 17 -0.22 -1.77 -1.09
N PHE A 18 0.54 -2.43 -1.95
CA PHE A 18 1.28 -3.62 -1.55
C PHE A 18 2.36 -3.25 -0.54
N TRP A 19 2.35 -3.94 0.60
CA TRP A 19 3.32 -3.79 1.67
C TRP A 19 4.36 -4.91 1.58
N ASN A 20 5.64 -4.57 1.60
CA ASN A 20 6.75 -5.53 1.52
C ASN A 20 7.42 -5.81 2.88
N GLY A 21 6.79 -5.41 3.98
CA GLY A 21 7.32 -5.53 5.34
C GLY A 21 8.01 -4.26 5.85
N LYS A 22 8.56 -3.43 4.96
CA LYS A 22 9.25 -2.18 5.33
C LYS A 22 8.61 -0.94 4.71
N ASP A 23 8.07 -1.08 3.50
CA ASP A 23 7.58 0.02 2.68
C ASP A 23 6.48 -0.48 1.75
N THR A 24 5.84 0.46 1.06
CA THR A 24 5.02 0.16 -0.10
C THR A 24 5.91 -0.22 -1.29
N VAL A 25 5.43 -1.13 -2.14
CA VAL A 25 6.11 -1.46 -3.41
C VAL A 25 6.25 -0.24 -4.33
N CYS A 26 5.37 0.76 -4.19
CA CYS A 26 5.49 2.03 -4.92
C CYS A 26 6.36 3.08 -4.22
N LYS A 27 7.04 2.76 -3.10
CA LYS A 27 7.90 3.65 -2.29
C LYS A 27 7.22 4.89 -1.69
N MET A 28 5.91 5.05 -1.90
CA MET A 28 5.13 6.22 -1.47
C MET A 28 5.03 6.35 0.06
N TRP A 29 5.20 5.25 0.80
CA TRP A 29 5.31 5.30 2.24
C TRP A 29 6.61 6.01 2.64
N SER A 30 7.79 5.53 2.21
CA SER A 30 9.05 6.16 2.62
C SER A 30 9.32 7.54 1.99
N THR A 31 8.84 7.81 0.77
CA THR A 31 9.11 9.07 0.05
C THR A 31 8.20 10.23 0.46
N GLY A 32 7.29 10.02 1.41
CA GLY A 32 6.38 11.07 1.92
C GLY A 32 5.18 11.37 1.01
N GLY A 33 5.00 10.61 -0.08
CA GLY A 33 3.81 10.70 -0.93
C GLY A 33 2.52 10.26 -0.22
N MET A 34 2.64 9.57 0.91
CA MET A 34 1.56 9.32 1.85
C MET A 34 1.68 10.23 3.06
N ASN A 35 0.58 10.88 3.42
CA ASN A 35 0.53 11.67 4.64
C ASN A 35 0.47 10.74 5.87
N GLN A 36 1.64 10.24 6.30
CA GLN A 36 1.80 9.31 7.43
C GLN A 36 1.30 9.88 8.75
N ARG A 37 1.26 11.21 8.89
CA ARG A 37 0.72 11.88 10.09
C ARG A 37 -0.79 11.75 10.22
N ARG A 38 -1.49 11.35 9.15
CA ARG A 38 -2.93 11.06 9.23
C ARG A 38 -3.11 9.67 9.82
N ASP A 39 -3.90 9.60 10.88
CA ASP A 39 -4.41 8.35 11.39
C ASP A 39 -5.17 7.55 10.32
N GLY A 40 -5.20 6.23 10.51
CA GLY A 40 -6.03 5.32 9.72
C GLY A 40 -5.29 4.50 8.69
N TYR A 41 -3.97 4.63 8.57
CA TYR A 41 -3.18 3.63 7.83
C TYR A 41 -3.01 2.37 8.66
N VAL A 42 -3.37 1.23 8.07
CA VAL A 42 -3.25 -0.10 8.68
C VAL A 42 -2.69 -1.07 7.66
N ILE A 43 -1.95 -2.06 8.14
CA ILE A 43 -1.45 -3.17 7.32
C ILE A 43 -2.37 -4.36 7.55
N LEU A 44 -2.96 -4.90 6.49
CA LEU A 44 -3.88 -6.03 6.51
C LEU A 44 -3.45 -7.11 5.51
N ALA A 45 -3.89 -8.35 5.73
CA ALA A 45 -3.60 -9.47 4.81
C ALA A 45 -4.44 -9.42 3.53
N GLU A 46 -5.52 -8.64 3.52
CA GLU A 46 -6.44 -8.51 2.39
C GLU A 46 -6.70 -7.04 2.07
N HIS A 47 -7.06 -6.72 0.82
CA HIS A 47 -7.36 -5.35 0.40
C HIS A 47 -8.82 -4.92 0.63
N HIS A 48 -9.66 -5.80 1.20
CA HIS A 48 -11.08 -5.53 1.55
C HIS A 48 -11.89 -4.86 0.42
N GLY A 49 -11.72 -5.33 -0.82
CA GLY A 49 -12.42 -4.79 -1.98
C GLY A 49 -11.96 -3.39 -2.44
N LYS A 50 -10.91 -2.82 -1.83
CA LYS A 50 -10.30 -1.59 -2.34
C LYS A 50 -9.49 -1.88 -3.60
N GLU A 51 -9.55 -0.95 -4.55
CA GLU A 51 -8.72 -0.99 -5.75
C GLU A 51 -7.24 -0.86 -5.39
N ILE A 52 -6.39 -1.60 -6.09
CA ILE A 52 -4.94 -1.52 -5.91
C ILE A 52 -4.39 -0.26 -6.58
N CYS A 53 -3.44 0.39 -5.92
CA CYS A 53 -2.70 1.51 -6.49
C CYS A 53 -2.06 1.12 -7.83
N ASN A 54 -2.26 1.94 -8.87
CA ASN A 54 -1.74 1.67 -10.21
C ASN A 54 -0.21 1.43 -10.21
N MET A 55 0.54 2.20 -9.41
CA MET A 55 1.98 2.03 -9.27
C MET A 55 2.35 0.70 -8.61
N CYS A 56 1.60 0.29 -7.58
CA CYS A 56 1.78 -1.03 -6.97
C CYS A 56 1.49 -2.14 -7.97
N ARG A 57 0.44 -2.00 -8.80
CA ARG A 57 0.10 -2.98 -9.85
C ARG A 57 1.22 -3.13 -10.89
N ILE A 58 1.86 -2.02 -11.28
CA ILE A 58 2.96 -2.01 -12.25
C ILE A 58 4.24 -2.57 -11.64
N ASN A 59 4.57 -2.17 -10.40
CA ASN A 59 5.83 -2.53 -9.76
C ASN A 59 5.82 -3.94 -9.14
N ALA A 60 4.65 -4.51 -8.81
CA ALA A 60 4.57 -5.86 -8.25
C ALA A 60 5.08 -6.96 -9.20
N GLY A 61 5.08 -6.70 -10.51
CA GLY A 61 5.64 -7.60 -11.51
C GLY A 61 7.14 -7.43 -11.76
N LYS A 62 7.79 -6.46 -11.10
CA LYS A 62 9.23 -6.26 -11.23
C LYS A 62 9.94 -7.03 -10.12
N PRO A 63 11.01 -7.81 -10.43
CA PRO A 63 11.87 -8.33 -9.38
C PRO A 63 12.41 -7.13 -8.59
N ASN A 64 12.25 -7.15 -7.26
CA ASN A 64 12.88 -6.14 -6.41
C ASN A 64 14.39 -6.32 -6.57
N GLU A 65 15.04 -5.29 -7.13
CA GLU A 65 16.48 -5.15 -7.30
C GLU A 65 17.20 -5.03 -5.95
#